data_AF-N1S2I0-F1
#
_entry.id   AF-N1S2I0-F1
#
_cell.length_a   1.000
_cell.length_b   1.000
_cell.length_c   1.000
_cell.angle_alpha   90.00
_cell.angle_beta   90.00
_cell.angle_gamma   90.00
#
_symmetry.space_group_name_H-M   'P 1'
#
loop_
_entity.id
_entity.type
_entity.pdbx_description
1 polymer ?
#
loop_
_entity_poly.entity_id
_entity_poly.type
_entity_poly.pdbx_seq_one_letter_code
_entity_poly.pdbx_strand_id
1 'polypeptide(L)'
;MTLCNLCRTIPLDTLPTVPQDIKCGYMTGYPYIQYFRDWRLEDKGFLHYQSLDALQGSASDLHCVLCNLILEQVLRCQAELEKLKPSWELYGAYKYAWPLWEFWLVKPASGRDGFWVMTFTDELGFKGEVRRGEARLVAAIGLCVKDGMVAQSNHR
;
A
#
# COMPACT_ATOMS: atom_id res chain seq x y z
N MET A 1 21.47 5.65 4.98
CA MET A 1 20.02 5.90 4.81
C MET A 1 19.37 5.78 6.16
N THR A 2 18.68 6.81 6.63
CA THR A 2 18.02 6.77 7.95
C THR A 2 16.69 6.07 7.81
N LEU A 3 16.48 5.01 8.59
CA LEU A 3 15.19 4.35 8.75
C LEU A 3 14.66 4.65 10.15
N CYS A 4 13.37 4.97 10.25
CA CYS A 4 12.67 5.05 11.53
C CYS A 4 12.58 3.67 12.19
N ASN A 5 12.27 3.62 13.48
CA ASN A 5 12.20 2.36 14.24
C ASN A 5 11.21 1.37 13.61
N LEU A 6 10.07 1.84 13.11
CA LEU A 6 9.08 0.98 12.46
C LEU A 6 9.57 0.42 11.12
N CYS A 7 10.21 1.22 10.27
CA CYS A 7 10.74 0.70 9.01
C CYS A 7 11.87 -0.32 9.23
N ARG A 8 12.59 -0.25 10.37
CA ARG A 8 13.61 -1.24 10.74
C ARG A 8 13.03 -2.57 11.18
N THR A 9 11.76 -2.63 11.61
CA THR A 9 11.11 -3.87 12.04
C THR A 9 10.37 -4.58 10.93
N ILE A 10 10.37 -4.05 9.70
CA ILE A 10 9.72 -4.69 8.56
C ILE A 10 10.42 -6.04 8.28
N PRO A 11 9.69 -7.17 8.38
CA PRO A 11 10.27 -8.49 8.18
C PRO A 11 10.30 -8.83 6.68
N LEU A 12 11.15 -8.15 5.90
CA LEU A 12 11.17 -8.21 4.42
C LEU A 12 11.22 -9.64 3.86
N ASP A 13 11.94 -10.54 4.50
CA ASP A 13 12.11 -11.93 4.05
C ASP A 13 10.87 -12.79 4.32
N THR A 14 10.09 -12.44 5.34
CA THR A 14 8.92 -13.22 5.80
C THR A 14 7.62 -12.43 5.70
N LEU A 15 7.59 -11.37 4.87
CA LEU A 15 6.35 -10.65 4.59
C LEU A 15 5.31 -11.61 4.00
N PRO A 16 4.05 -11.55 4.45
CA PRO A 16 2.97 -12.28 3.81
C PRO A 16 2.90 -11.95 2.33
N THR A 17 2.76 -12.98 1.49
CA THR A 17 2.61 -12.80 0.04
C THR A 17 1.16 -12.48 -0.29
N VAL A 18 0.92 -11.71 -1.35
CA VAL A 18 -0.43 -11.51 -1.90
C VAL A 18 -1.12 -12.87 -2.10
N PRO A 19 -2.31 -13.11 -1.52
CA PRO A 19 -3.01 -14.37 -1.67
C PRO A 19 -3.32 -14.70 -3.14
N GLN A 20 -3.15 -15.96 -3.52
CA GLN A 20 -3.23 -16.41 -4.92
C GLN A 20 -4.66 -16.44 -5.47
N ASP A 21 -5.66 -16.55 -4.60
CA ASP A 21 -7.08 -16.61 -4.93
C ASP A 21 -7.72 -15.22 -5.09
N ILE A 22 -6.97 -14.15 -4.81
CA ILE A 22 -7.47 -12.79 -4.94
C ILE A 22 -7.68 -12.46 -6.41
N LYS A 23 -8.91 -12.04 -6.70
CA LYS A 23 -9.28 -11.53 -8.00
C LYS A 23 -8.76 -10.11 -8.12
N CYS A 24 -7.74 -9.93 -8.96
CA CYS A 24 -7.41 -8.59 -9.44
C CYS A 24 -8.67 -8.02 -10.10
N GLY A 25 -9.03 -6.80 -9.71
CA GLY A 25 -10.12 -6.07 -10.32
C GLY A 25 -9.93 -5.87 -11.83
N TYR A 26 -10.96 -5.37 -12.52
CA TYR A 26 -10.76 -4.85 -13.87
C TYR A 26 -9.68 -3.77 -13.83
N MET A 27 -8.70 -3.82 -14.74
CA MET A 27 -7.72 -2.74 -14.83
C MET A 27 -8.46 -1.42 -14.98
N THR A 28 -8.27 -0.51 -14.02
CA THR A 28 -8.96 0.79 -14.00
C THR A 28 -8.57 1.70 -15.16
N GLY A 29 -7.47 1.38 -15.87
CA GLY A 29 -6.81 2.29 -16.79
C GLY A 29 -5.94 3.35 -16.09
N TYR A 30 -5.93 3.38 -14.76
CA TYR A 30 -5.20 4.34 -13.94
C TYR A 30 -4.02 3.64 -13.24
N PRO A 31 -2.76 4.02 -13.55
CA PRO A 31 -1.57 3.31 -13.07
C PRO A 31 -1.44 3.20 -11.55
N TYR A 32 -1.91 4.21 -10.80
CA TYR A 32 -1.77 4.24 -9.34
C TYR A 32 -3.04 3.77 -8.61
N ILE A 33 -4.03 3.26 -9.34
CA ILE A 33 -5.33 2.90 -8.78
C ILE A 33 -5.63 1.46 -9.19
N GLN A 34 -5.20 0.50 -8.36
CA GLN A 34 -5.45 -0.92 -8.57
C GLN A 34 -6.19 -1.53 -7.38
N TYR A 35 -7.33 -2.15 -7.65
CA TYR A 35 -8.20 -2.75 -6.63
C TYR A 35 -8.16 -4.26 -6.67
N PHE A 36 -8.31 -4.85 -5.49
CA PHE A 36 -8.28 -6.27 -5.23
C PHE A 36 -9.58 -6.64 -4.52
N ARG A 37 -10.39 -7.44 -5.19
CA ARG A 37 -11.67 -7.90 -4.64
C ARG A 37 -11.45 -9.06 -3.70
N ASP A 38 -12.39 -9.24 -2.78
CA ASP A 38 -12.43 -10.38 -1.87
C ASP A 38 -11.18 -10.50 -0.96
N TRP A 39 -10.41 -9.42 -0.78
CA TRP A 39 -9.29 -9.39 0.15
C TRP A 39 -9.79 -9.45 1.59
N ARG A 40 -9.43 -10.50 2.33
CA ARG A 40 -9.93 -10.71 3.70
C ARG A 40 -9.15 -9.90 4.73
N LEU A 41 -9.82 -9.47 5.79
CA LEU A 41 -9.19 -8.63 6.83
C LEU A 41 -8.07 -9.37 7.57
N GLU A 42 -8.24 -10.68 7.75
CA GLU A 42 -7.25 -11.58 8.34
C GLU A 42 -6.00 -11.76 7.48
N ASP A 43 -6.11 -11.49 6.17
CA ASP A 43 -5.00 -11.57 5.22
C ASP A 43 -4.25 -10.21 5.08
N LYS A 44 -4.46 -9.30 6.04
CA LYS A 44 -3.62 -8.10 6.16
C LYS A 44 -2.16 -8.55 6.37
N GLY A 45 -1.28 -7.94 5.60
CA GLY A 45 0.15 -8.12 5.75
C GLY A 45 0.72 -7.44 7.00
N PHE A 46 2.01 -7.10 6.96
CA PHE A 46 2.66 -6.38 8.04
C PHE A 46 2.07 -4.97 8.18
N LEU A 47 1.42 -4.69 9.31
CA LEU A 47 0.86 -3.37 9.58
C LEU A 47 2.01 -2.34 9.72
N HIS A 48 1.96 -1.30 8.90
CA HIS A 48 2.97 -0.23 8.89
C HIS A 48 2.43 0.99 9.64
N TYR A 49 1.70 1.88 8.97
CA TYR A 49 1.09 3.06 9.60
C TYR A 49 -0.43 2.99 9.54
N GLN A 50 -1.12 3.55 10.54
CA GLN A 50 -2.59 3.57 10.58
C GLN A 50 -3.21 4.83 9.96
N SER A 51 -2.40 5.81 9.57
CA SER A 51 -2.87 7.03 8.91
C SER A 51 -1.80 7.65 8.01
N LEU A 52 -2.24 8.46 7.04
CA LEU A 52 -1.36 9.27 6.19
C LEU A 52 -0.52 10.25 7.01
N ASP A 53 -1.11 10.89 8.03
CA ASP A 53 -0.41 11.84 8.90
C ASP A 53 0.76 11.18 9.65
N ALA A 54 0.57 9.94 10.14
CA ALA A 54 1.63 9.22 10.84
C ALA A 54 2.80 8.83 9.91
N LEU A 55 2.49 8.44 8.67
CA LEU A 55 3.48 8.23 7.62
C LEU A 55 4.22 9.53 7.30
N GLN A 56 3.49 10.64 7.15
CA GLN A 56 4.03 11.94 6.83
C GLN A 56 4.96 12.49 7.92
N GLY A 57 4.57 12.37 9.20
CA GLY A 57 5.44 12.74 10.33
C GLY A 57 6.74 11.93 10.32
N SER A 58 6.67 10.63 10.03
CA SER A 58 7.88 9.80 9.97
C SER A 58 8.76 10.08 8.74
N ALA A 59 8.17 10.48 7.62
CA ALA A 59 8.89 10.90 6.42
C ALA A 59 9.61 12.24 6.64
N SER A 60 8.91 13.22 7.22
CA SER A 60 9.39 14.59 7.42
C SER A 60 10.27 14.74 8.66
N ASP A 61 9.78 14.33 9.83
CA ASP A 61 10.41 14.62 11.13
C ASP A 61 11.59 13.70 11.44
N LEU A 62 11.50 12.44 11.00
CA LEU A 62 12.55 11.44 11.19
C LEU A 62 13.45 11.27 9.96
N HIS A 63 13.17 12.03 8.89
CA HIS A 63 13.84 11.92 7.59
C HIS A 63 13.98 10.46 7.12
N CYS A 64 12.96 9.64 7.37
CA CYS A 64 13.01 8.22 7.06
C CYS A 64 12.93 8.03 5.54
N VAL A 65 13.98 7.45 4.95
CA VAL A 65 14.07 7.30 3.49
C VAL A 65 12.96 6.39 2.96
N LEU A 66 12.64 5.30 3.66
CA LEU A 66 11.59 4.38 3.24
C LEU A 66 10.20 5.01 3.37
N CYS A 67 9.93 5.75 4.45
CA CYS A 67 8.68 6.48 4.59
C CYS A 67 8.52 7.53 3.50
N ASN A 68 9.59 8.25 3.12
CA ASN A 68 9.55 9.22 2.02
C ASN A 68 9.20 8.54 0.69
N LEU A 69 9.83 7.40 0.37
CA LEU A 69 9.52 6.65 -0.86
C LEU A 69 8.06 6.18 -0.91
N ILE A 70 7.53 5.70 0.22
CA ILE A 70 6.13 5.29 0.32
C ILE A 70 5.21 6.52 0.18
N LEU A 71 5.51 7.60 0.91
CA LEU A 71 4.71 8.82 0.91
C LEU A 71 4.61 9.44 -0.49
N GLU A 72 5.72 9.53 -1.23
CA GLU A 72 5.71 10.07 -2.59
C GLU A 72 4.75 9.33 -3.52
N GLN A 73 4.70 8.00 -3.44
CA GLN A 73 3.78 7.19 -4.25
C GLN A 73 2.33 7.30 -3.77
N VAL A 74 2.13 7.28 -2.44
CA VAL A 74 0.81 7.46 -1.82
C VAL A 74 0.21 8.82 -2.21
N LEU A 75 0.99 9.90 -2.22
CA LEU A 75 0.54 11.22 -2.62
C LEU A 75 0.22 11.30 -4.13
N ARG A 76 0.92 10.56 -4.99
CA ARG A 76 0.57 10.44 -6.42
C ARG A 76 -0.77 9.72 -6.60
N CYS A 77 -0.98 8.63 -5.85
CA CYS A 77 -2.25 7.91 -5.82
C CYS A 77 -3.39 8.85 -5.37
N GLN A 78 -3.19 9.58 -4.26
CA GLN A 78 -4.16 10.57 -3.77
C GLN A 78 -4.46 11.65 -4.81
N ALA A 79 -3.44 12.23 -5.45
CA ALA A 79 -3.64 13.26 -6.46
C ALA A 79 -4.40 12.75 -7.70
N GLU A 80 -4.19 11.49 -8.11
CA GLU A 80 -4.96 10.87 -9.18
C GLU A 80 -6.43 10.66 -8.77
N LEU A 81 -6.66 10.20 -7.54
CA LEU A 81 -8.01 10.05 -6.98
C LEU A 81 -8.77 11.38 -6.89
N GLU A 82 -8.10 12.44 -6.44
CA GLU A 82 -8.69 13.79 -6.34
C GLU A 82 -9.06 14.35 -7.72
N LYS A 83 -8.27 14.07 -8.76
CA LYS A 83 -8.59 14.47 -10.14
C LYS A 83 -9.82 13.74 -10.69
N LEU A 84 -10.00 12.48 -10.32
CA LEU A 84 -11.09 11.64 -10.84
C LEU A 84 -12.40 11.85 -10.10
N LYS A 85 -12.33 12.24 -8.82
CA LYS A 85 -13.48 12.47 -7.94
C LYS A 85 -14.63 13.28 -8.58
N PRO A 86 -14.41 14.45 -9.21
CA PRO A 86 -15.51 15.25 -9.77
C PRO A 86 -16.27 14.50 -10.87
N SER A 87 -15.55 13.79 -11.74
CA SER A 87 -16.17 13.03 -12.83
C SER A 87 -17.05 11.89 -12.29
N TRP A 88 -16.61 11.21 -11.24
CA TRP A 88 -17.36 10.10 -10.64
C TRP A 88 -18.59 10.55 -9.87
N GLU A 89 -18.50 11.68 -9.16
CA GLU A 89 -19.64 12.25 -8.45
C GLU A 89 -20.74 12.76 -9.42
N LEU A 90 -20.36 13.23 -10.61
CA LEU A 90 -21.27 13.68 -11.66
C LEU A 90 -22.12 12.55 -12.27
N TYR A 91 -21.56 11.35 -12.43
CA TYR A 91 -22.26 10.23 -13.10
C TYR A 91 -23.13 9.37 -12.17
N GLY A 92 -23.18 9.68 -10.86
CA GLY A 92 -24.24 9.25 -9.93
C GLY A 92 -24.42 7.74 -9.70
N ALA A 93 -23.68 6.87 -10.38
CA ALA A 93 -23.91 5.42 -10.32
C ALA A 93 -23.27 4.78 -9.07
N TYR A 94 -22.10 5.26 -8.63
CA TYR A 94 -21.39 4.81 -7.43
C TYR A 94 -20.51 5.93 -6.89
N LYS A 95 -20.52 6.16 -5.57
CA LYS A 95 -19.46 6.96 -4.94
C LYS A 95 -18.17 6.17 -5.01
N TYR A 96 -17.10 6.84 -5.42
CA TYR A 96 -15.81 6.20 -5.53
C TYR A 96 -15.24 5.90 -4.14
N ALA A 97 -14.88 4.65 -3.92
CA ALA A 97 -14.32 4.16 -2.66
C ALA A 97 -12.96 4.83 -2.37
N TRP A 98 -12.89 5.57 -1.28
CA TRP A 98 -11.72 6.34 -0.85
C TRP A 98 -10.82 5.49 0.04
N PRO A 99 -9.48 5.56 -0.10
CA PRO A 99 -8.59 4.87 0.82
C PRO A 99 -8.81 5.30 2.27
N LEU A 100 -8.78 4.33 3.18
CA LEU A 100 -8.80 4.57 4.63
C LEU A 100 -7.45 5.06 5.15
N TRP A 101 -6.39 4.95 4.33
CA TRP A 101 -5.02 5.34 4.65
C TRP A 101 -4.41 4.60 5.87
N GLU A 102 -4.99 3.46 6.23
CA GLU A 102 -4.26 2.43 6.97
C GLU A 102 -3.39 1.64 5.98
N PHE A 103 -2.12 1.49 6.28
CA PHE A 103 -1.12 0.91 5.39
C PHE A 103 -0.59 -0.40 5.94
N TRP A 104 -0.65 -1.45 5.12
CA TRP A 104 0.04 -2.71 5.40
C TRP A 104 0.90 -3.14 4.21
N LEU A 105 1.92 -3.94 4.49
CA LEU A 105 2.93 -4.36 3.54
C LEU A 105 2.77 -5.84 3.21
N VAL A 106 2.82 -6.17 1.92
CA VAL A 106 2.81 -7.55 1.43
C VAL A 106 3.89 -7.75 0.37
N LYS A 107 4.36 -8.99 0.24
CA LYS A 107 5.30 -9.36 -0.83
C LYS A 107 4.56 -9.53 -2.15
N PRO A 108 5.06 -8.99 -3.27
CA PRO A 108 4.42 -9.16 -4.57
C PRO A 108 4.42 -10.65 -4.97
N ALA A 109 3.34 -11.13 -5.58
CA ALA A 109 3.23 -12.52 -6.04
C ALA A 109 4.31 -12.91 -7.07
N SER A 110 4.90 -11.93 -7.76
CA SER A 110 5.98 -12.13 -8.73
C SER A 110 7.31 -12.56 -8.11
N GLY A 111 7.43 -12.55 -6.78
CA GLY A 111 8.67 -12.91 -6.07
C GLY A 111 9.79 -11.88 -6.21
N ARG A 112 9.53 -10.72 -6.82
CA ARG A 112 10.50 -9.61 -6.94
C ARG A 112 10.80 -9.01 -5.58
N ASP A 113 12.03 -8.52 -5.44
CA ASP A 113 12.48 -7.84 -4.23
C ASP A 113 11.74 -6.53 -3.98
N GLY A 114 11.31 -6.36 -2.74
CA GLY A 114 10.50 -5.24 -2.30
C GLY A 114 9.12 -5.66 -1.80
N PHE A 115 8.21 -4.70 -1.76
CA PHE A 115 6.88 -4.89 -1.19
C PHE A 115 5.85 -3.95 -1.82
N TRP A 116 4.60 -4.36 -1.71
CA TRP A 116 3.43 -3.54 -2.00
C TRP A 116 2.91 -2.90 -0.72
N VAL A 117 2.44 -1.67 -0.84
CA VAL A 117 1.75 -0.94 0.22
C VAL A 117 0.28 -0.93 -0.13
N MET A 118 -0.50 -1.51 0.76
CA MET A 118 -1.92 -1.77 0.59
C MET A 118 -2.72 -0.96 1.60
N THR A 119 -3.96 -0.62 1.22
CA THR A 119 -4.94 0.03 2.11
C THR A 119 -6.35 -0.48 1.79
N PHE A 120 -7.26 -0.45 2.76
CA PHE A 120 -8.67 -0.71 2.47
C PHE A 120 -9.31 0.59 2.05
N THR A 121 -10.41 0.49 1.32
CA THR A 121 -11.21 1.67 0.98
C THR A 121 -12.43 1.78 1.91
N ASP A 122 -13.04 2.95 1.99
CA ASP A 122 -14.42 3.04 2.46
C ASP A 122 -15.32 2.37 1.41
N GLU A 123 -16.08 1.37 1.82
CA GLU A 123 -17.19 0.86 1.03
C GLU A 123 -18.38 1.75 1.35
N LEU A 124 -18.94 2.42 0.33
CA LEU A 124 -20.33 2.82 0.40
C LEU A 124 -21.18 1.62 0.03
N GLY A 125 -21.68 0.92 1.03
CA GLY A 125 -22.73 -0.07 0.82
C GLY A 125 -23.97 0.59 0.20
N PHE A 126 -24.83 -0.20 -0.44
CA PHE A 126 -26.11 0.20 -1.06
C PHE A 126 -27.11 0.90 -0.11
N LYS A 127 -26.75 1.21 1.15
CA LYS A 127 -27.60 1.81 2.18
C LYS A 127 -26.89 2.87 3.06
N GLY A 128 -25.74 3.41 2.65
CA GLY A 128 -25.08 4.50 3.39
C GLY A 128 -24.33 4.09 4.66
N GLU A 129 -24.10 2.79 4.87
CA GLU A 129 -23.16 2.29 5.88
C GLU A 129 -21.75 2.26 5.31
N VAL A 130 -20.78 2.84 6.05
CA VAL A 130 -19.36 2.70 5.78
C VAL A 130 -18.93 1.30 6.20
N ARG A 131 -18.71 0.41 5.22
CA ARG A 131 -18.01 -0.86 5.46
C ARG A 131 -16.55 -0.68 5.07
N ARG A 132 -15.62 -1.47 5.61
CA ARG A 132 -14.26 -1.52 5.05
C ARG A 132 -14.36 -2.28 3.73
N GLY A 133 -14.17 -1.57 2.64
CA GLY A 133 -14.30 -2.06 1.27
C GLY A 133 -13.08 -2.79 0.77
N GLU A 134 -12.99 -2.94 -0.56
CA GLU A 134 -11.91 -3.63 -1.28
C GLU A 134 -10.50 -3.18 -0.84
N ALA A 135 -9.51 -4.07 -1.00
CA ALA A 135 -8.12 -3.71 -0.82
C ALA A 135 -7.59 -2.98 -2.06
N ARG A 136 -6.74 -1.98 -1.85
CA ARG A 136 -6.14 -1.17 -2.91
C ARG A 136 -4.63 -1.09 -2.73
N LEU A 137 -3.91 -1.25 -3.83
CA LEU A 137 -2.48 -0.96 -3.92
C LEU A 137 -2.29 0.56 -4.06
N VAL A 138 -1.51 1.18 -3.18
CA VAL A 138 -1.22 2.62 -3.18
C VAL A 138 0.25 2.96 -3.38
N ALA A 139 1.15 1.97 -3.21
CA ALA A 139 2.55 2.10 -3.59
C ALA A 139 3.18 0.73 -3.89
N ALA A 140 4.12 0.69 -4.83
CA ALA A 140 4.98 -0.46 -5.08
C ALA A 140 6.45 -0.04 -4.89
N ILE A 141 7.09 -0.59 -3.86
CA ILE A 141 8.48 -0.28 -3.52
C ILE A 141 9.35 -1.43 -4.00
N GLY A 142 10.14 -1.18 -5.04
CA GLY A 142 11.23 -2.09 -5.43
C GLY A 142 12.45 -1.86 -4.55
N LEU A 143 13.02 -2.94 -4.03
CA LEU A 143 14.30 -2.88 -3.31
C LEU A 143 15.37 -3.49 -4.21
N CYS A 144 16.30 -2.66 -4.69
CA CYS A 144 17.48 -3.16 -5.39
C CYS A 144 18.64 -3.26 -4.40
N VAL A 145 19.16 -4.46 -4.19
CA VAL A 145 20.44 -4.63 -3.49
C VAL A 145 21.55 -4.39 -4.52
N LYS A 146 22.59 -3.62 -4.16
CA LYS A 146 23.80 -3.57 -5.00
C LYS A 146 24.51 -4.92 -4.88
N ASP A 147 24.96 -5.46 -6.02
CA ASP A 147 25.85 -6.63 -6.03
C ASP A 147 27.04 -6.40 -5.07
N GLY A 148 27.26 -7.33 -4.15
CA GLY A 148 28.40 -7.32 -3.23
C GLY A 148 28.10 -7.15 -1.73
N MET A 149 26.84 -6.95 -1.31
CA MET A 149 26.44 -7.07 0.11
C MET A 149 25.77 -8.41 0.38
N VAL A 150 26.48 -9.51 0.12
CA VAL A 150 26.16 -10.79 0.77
C VAL A 150 26.54 -10.61 2.23
N ALA A 151 25.57 -10.74 3.13
CA ALA A 151 25.80 -10.83 4.55
C ALA A 151 26.96 -11.80 4.80
N GLN A 152 28.03 -11.32 5.45
CA GLN A 152 29.10 -12.19 5.90
C GLN A 152 28.50 -13.20 6.88
N SER A 153 28.17 -14.39 6.39
CA SER A 153 27.98 -15.55 7.24
C SER A 153 29.37 -15.95 7.75
N ASN A 154 29.69 -15.46 8.94
CA ASN A 154 30.78 -16.02 9.73
C ASN A 154 30.42 -17.47 10.07
N HIS A 155 30.98 -18.42 9.34
CA HIS A 155 31.15 -19.77 9.84
C HIS A 155 32.62 -19.98 10.22
N ARG A 156 32.82 -20.13 11.54
CA ARG A 156 33.99 -20.76 12.15
C ARG A 156 34.08 -22.22 11.70
#